data_AF-T1C300-F1
#
_entry.id   AF-T1C300-F1
#
_cell.length_a   1.000
_cell.length_b   1.000
_cell.length_c   1.000
_cell.angle_alpha   90.00
_cell.angle_beta   90.00
_cell.angle_gamma   90.00
#
_symmetry.space_group_name_H-M   'P 1'
#
loop_
_entity.id
_entity.type
_entity.pdbx_description
1 polymer ?
#
loop_
_entity_poly.entity_id
_entity_poly.type
_entity_poly.pdbx_seq_one_letter_code
_entity_poly.pdbx_strand_id
1 'polypeptide(L)'
;MLEQMRAIAAALAQAGFTLRSGGADGADMAFEQGARSVDGARMQIYLPWQGFNGNPSPLYTVEQRALDVARRVHPAWHRLSPAARKLHGRNCYQVLGLSFDVPSQFLVCWTSDGCESARTRSAKTGGTGTAIELAESHGVPVFNLGKAGRSVALREWLQGLSVQFPQGVIEERGQSEFALAV
;
A
#
# COMPACT_ATOMS: atom_id res chain seq x y z
N MET A 1 -9.77 -9.97 3.35
CA MET A 1 -8.89 -8.80 3.11
C MET A 1 -7.62 -9.24 2.41
N LEU A 2 -6.80 -10.11 3.01
CA LEU A 2 -5.54 -10.54 2.39
C LEU A 2 -5.74 -11.21 1.03
N GLU A 3 -6.78 -12.05 0.90
CA GLU A 3 -7.09 -12.67 -0.40
C GLU A 3 -7.48 -11.65 -1.48
N GLN A 4 -8.32 -10.68 -1.11
CA GLN A 4 -8.66 -9.56 -1.98
C GLN A 4 -7.42 -8.76 -2.40
N MET A 5 -6.48 -8.51 -1.49
CA MET A 5 -5.21 -7.83 -1.82
C MET A 5 -4.35 -8.65 -2.80
N ARG A 6 -4.27 -9.97 -2.62
CA ARG A 6 -3.56 -10.85 -3.56
C ARG A 6 -4.17 -10.79 -4.95
N ALA A 7 -5.50 -10.91 -5.03
CA ALA A 7 -6.21 -10.89 -6.30
C ALA A 7 -6.12 -9.52 -7.00
N ILE A 8 -6.17 -8.42 -6.23
CA ILE A 8 -5.90 -7.07 -6.76
C ILE A 8 -4.48 -7.00 -7.35
N ALA A 9 -3.47 -7.46 -6.61
CA ALA A 9 -2.08 -7.40 -7.05
C ALA A 9 -1.81 -8.24 -8.30
N ALA A 10 -2.41 -9.43 -8.40
CA ALA A 10 -2.30 -10.29 -9.57
C ALA A 10 -2.88 -9.61 -10.83
N ALA A 11 -4.08 -9.05 -10.73
CA ALA A 11 -4.71 -8.33 -11.86
C ALA A 11 -3.90 -7.11 -12.30
N LEU A 12 -3.36 -6.34 -11.35
CA LEU A 12 -2.47 -5.21 -11.66
C LEU A 12 -1.17 -5.66 -12.33
N ALA A 13 -0.56 -6.75 -11.87
CA ALA A 13 0.64 -7.31 -12.48
C ALA A 13 0.36 -7.81 -13.92
N GLN A 14 -0.77 -8.48 -14.16
CA GLN A 14 -1.21 -8.88 -15.50
C GLN A 14 -1.40 -7.69 -16.44
N ALA A 15 -1.91 -6.56 -15.91
CA ALA A 15 -2.05 -5.31 -16.65
C ALA A 15 -0.72 -4.54 -16.80
N GLY A 16 0.42 -5.09 -16.37
CA GLY A 16 1.74 -4.52 -16.57
C GLY A 16 2.16 -3.45 -15.55
N PHE A 17 1.39 -3.26 -14.47
CA PHE A 17 1.76 -2.35 -13.38
C PHE A 17 2.97 -2.89 -12.62
N THR A 18 3.74 -1.97 -12.03
CA THR A 18 4.82 -2.30 -11.11
C THR A 18 4.33 -2.18 -9.68
N LEU A 19 4.46 -3.25 -8.89
CA LEU A 19 4.18 -3.19 -7.45
C LEU A 19 5.32 -2.49 -6.71
N ARG A 20 4.99 -1.51 -5.87
CA ARG A 20 5.90 -0.94 -4.86
C ARG A 20 5.40 -1.31 -3.46
N SER A 21 6.21 -2.03 -2.68
CA SER A 21 5.83 -2.58 -1.37
C SER A 21 6.95 -2.39 -0.33
N GLY A 22 6.68 -2.66 0.94
CA GLY A 22 7.59 -2.43 2.08
C GLY A 22 8.11 -3.70 2.77
N GLY A 23 7.69 -4.88 2.31
CA GLY A 23 8.11 -6.17 2.86
C GLY A 23 7.60 -6.50 4.27
N ALA A 24 6.60 -5.76 4.79
CA ALA A 24 5.99 -6.07 6.07
C ALA A 24 4.98 -7.24 6.00
N ASP A 25 4.57 -7.74 7.16
CA ASP A 25 3.49 -8.73 7.23
C ASP A 25 2.13 -8.10 6.88
N GLY A 26 1.14 -8.95 6.59
CA GLY A 26 -0.20 -8.53 6.25
C GLY A 26 -0.30 -7.99 4.82
N ALA A 27 -0.52 -6.69 4.66
CA ALA A 27 -0.83 -6.10 3.35
C ALA A 27 0.34 -6.21 2.37
N ASP A 28 1.55 -5.79 2.76
CA ASP A 28 2.75 -5.88 1.92
C ASP A 28 2.98 -7.33 1.44
N MET A 29 2.97 -8.29 2.36
CA MET A 29 3.06 -9.72 2.04
C MET A 29 1.97 -10.19 1.06
N ALA A 30 0.71 -9.79 1.28
CA ALA A 30 -0.40 -10.20 0.41
C ALA A 30 -0.29 -9.62 -1.01
N PHE A 31 0.04 -8.34 -1.15
CA PHE A 31 0.27 -7.73 -2.46
C PHE A 31 1.47 -8.39 -3.17
N GLU A 32 2.56 -8.64 -2.45
CA GLU A 32 3.72 -9.33 -3.02
C GLU A 32 3.41 -10.75 -3.50
N GLN A 33 2.68 -11.54 -2.70
CA GLN A 33 2.26 -12.88 -3.09
C GLN A 33 1.38 -12.86 -4.36
N GLY A 34 0.44 -11.92 -4.43
CA GLY A 34 -0.42 -11.77 -5.59
C GLY A 34 0.32 -11.31 -6.85
N ALA A 35 1.26 -10.37 -6.74
CA ALA A 35 2.07 -9.98 -7.89
C ALA A 35 3.00 -11.11 -8.36
N ARG A 36 3.63 -11.85 -7.43
CA ARG A 36 4.53 -12.97 -7.74
C ARG A 36 3.86 -14.15 -8.44
N SER A 37 2.54 -14.29 -8.35
CA SER A 37 1.83 -15.37 -9.05
C SER A 37 1.71 -15.13 -10.56
N VAL A 38 2.08 -13.96 -11.03
CA VAL A 38 2.05 -13.57 -12.45
C VAL A 38 3.48 -13.58 -12.99
N ASP A 39 3.69 -14.35 -14.06
CA ASP A 39 5.00 -14.42 -14.71
C ASP A 39 5.41 -13.05 -15.28
N GLY A 40 6.70 -12.71 -15.13
CA GLY A 40 7.24 -11.41 -15.54
C GLY A 40 6.78 -10.19 -14.71
N ALA A 41 6.08 -10.38 -13.60
CA ALA A 41 5.62 -9.27 -12.75
C ALA A 41 6.78 -8.38 -12.27
N ARG A 42 6.60 -7.05 -12.40
CA ARG A 42 7.58 -6.06 -11.96
C ARG A 42 7.30 -5.66 -10.51
N MET A 43 8.32 -5.72 -9.67
CA MET A 43 8.20 -5.35 -8.25
C MET A 43 9.41 -4.56 -7.77
N GLN A 44 9.17 -3.61 -6.87
CA GLN A 44 10.17 -2.85 -6.13
C GLN A 44 9.81 -2.94 -4.64
N ILE A 45 10.52 -3.80 -3.91
CA ILE A 45 10.22 -4.09 -2.49
C ILE A 45 11.23 -3.37 -1.61
N TYR A 46 10.84 -2.25 -1.01
CA TYR A 46 11.72 -1.38 -0.23
C TYR A 46 11.77 -1.82 1.23
N LEU A 47 12.91 -2.37 1.65
CA LEU A 47 13.10 -2.88 2.99
C LEU A 47 13.77 -1.82 3.90
N PRO A 48 13.46 -1.81 5.21
CA PRO A 48 14.13 -0.94 6.17
C PRO A 48 15.57 -1.39 6.49
N TRP A 49 15.88 -2.67 6.29
CA TRP A 49 17.20 -3.30 6.40
C TRP A 49 17.21 -4.64 5.65
N GLN A 50 18.40 -5.18 5.42
CA GLN A 50 18.59 -6.41 4.66
C GLN A 50 17.86 -7.58 5.33
N GLY A 51 17.10 -8.35 4.55
CA GLY A 51 16.41 -9.54 5.04
C GLY A 51 15.23 -9.25 5.99
N PHE A 52 14.70 -8.01 6.01
CA PHE A 52 13.50 -7.69 6.79
C PHE A 52 12.36 -8.66 6.45
N ASN A 53 11.79 -9.31 7.49
CA ASN A 53 10.81 -10.39 7.37
C ASN A 53 11.21 -11.53 6.42
N GLY A 54 12.51 -11.82 6.31
CA GLY A 54 13.04 -12.86 5.40
C GLY A 54 12.95 -12.48 3.92
N ASN A 55 12.61 -11.24 3.58
CA ASN A 55 12.46 -10.80 2.21
C ASN A 55 13.84 -10.63 1.53
N PRO A 56 14.09 -11.27 0.37
CA PRO A 56 15.40 -11.25 -0.28
C PRO A 56 15.66 -9.99 -1.13
N SER A 57 14.75 -9.00 -1.11
CA SER A 57 14.89 -7.80 -1.94
C SER A 57 16.23 -7.10 -1.72
N PRO A 58 16.93 -6.68 -2.79
CA PRO A 58 18.17 -5.93 -2.70
C PRO A 58 17.95 -4.46 -2.32
N LEU A 59 16.70 -3.97 -2.31
CA LEU A 59 16.36 -2.58 -2.03
C LEU A 59 16.18 -2.35 -0.52
N TYR A 60 17.26 -2.46 0.24
CA TYR A 60 17.23 -2.38 1.71
C TYR A 60 17.93 -1.15 2.31
N THR A 61 18.35 -0.21 1.45
CA THR A 61 19.00 1.02 1.88
C THR A 61 17.97 2.13 2.05
N VAL A 62 17.85 2.65 3.27
CA VAL A 62 17.05 3.83 3.58
C VAL A 62 17.99 5.03 3.70
N GLU A 63 17.98 5.87 2.67
CA GLU A 63 18.83 7.06 2.61
C GLU A 63 18.38 8.15 3.58
N GLN A 64 19.32 9.03 3.94
CA GLN A 64 19.02 10.18 4.79
C GLN A 64 17.90 11.07 4.22
N ARG A 65 17.84 11.21 2.89
CA ARG A 65 16.76 11.94 2.20
C ARG A 65 15.37 11.34 2.50
N ALA A 66 15.25 10.02 2.52
CA ALA A 66 14.00 9.33 2.86
C ALA A 66 13.59 9.60 4.31
N LEU A 67 14.57 9.55 5.23
CA LEU A 67 14.34 9.88 6.64
C LEU A 67 13.91 11.34 6.82
N ASP A 68 14.47 12.27 6.06
CA ASP A 68 14.10 13.68 6.12
C ASP A 68 12.70 13.95 5.57
N VAL A 69 12.30 13.28 4.48
CA VAL A 69 10.92 13.33 3.97
C VAL A 69 9.96 12.77 5.01
N ALA A 70 10.23 11.57 5.51
CA ALA A 70 9.41 10.92 6.54
C ALA A 70 9.29 11.76 7.81
N ARG A 71 10.37 12.44 8.24
CA ARG A 71 10.39 13.34 9.39
C ARG A 71 9.44 14.52 9.23
N ARG A 72 9.31 15.09 8.03
CA ARG A 72 8.44 16.24 7.77
C ARG A 72 6.95 15.91 7.90
N VAL A 73 6.57 14.66 7.61
CA VAL A 73 5.17 14.19 7.60
C VAL A 73 4.80 13.33 8.82
N HIS A 74 5.75 13.03 9.72
CA HIS A 74 5.46 12.20 10.89
C HIS A 74 5.17 13.09 12.12
N PRO A 75 3.98 13.00 12.75
CA PRO A 75 3.53 13.95 13.77
C PRO A 75 4.38 13.93 15.06
N ALA A 76 5.08 12.82 15.32
CA ALA A 76 5.89 12.64 16.53
C ALA A 76 7.27 12.02 16.23
N TRP A 77 7.96 12.47 15.18
CA TRP A 77 9.23 11.86 14.71
C TRP A 77 10.29 11.69 15.81
N HIS A 78 10.42 12.68 16.71
CA HIS A 78 11.38 12.67 17.80
C HIS A 78 11.19 11.50 18.78
N ARG A 79 9.97 10.93 18.86
CA ARG A 79 9.63 9.80 19.73
C ARG A 79 9.93 8.43 19.10
N LEU A 80 10.25 8.40 17.81
CA LEU A 80 10.50 7.15 17.10
C LEU A 80 11.90 6.60 17.39
N SER A 81 11.98 5.28 17.59
CA SER A 81 13.24 4.54 17.61
C SER A 81 13.93 4.59 16.24
N PRO A 82 15.26 4.32 16.15
CA PRO A 82 15.96 4.26 14.87
C PRO A 82 15.33 3.26 13.88
N ALA A 83 14.90 2.09 14.36
CA ALA A 83 14.20 1.10 13.54
C ALA A 83 12.87 1.63 13.02
N ALA A 84 12.06 2.27 13.87
CA ALA A 84 10.80 2.88 13.46
C ALA A 84 11.01 4.02 12.43
N ARG A 85 12.08 4.80 12.55
CA ARG A 85 12.43 5.82 11.56
C ARG A 85 12.78 5.21 10.20
N LYS A 86 13.58 4.13 10.18
CA LYS A 86 13.88 3.39 8.94
C LYS A 86 12.63 2.78 8.32
N LEU A 87 11.73 2.28 9.17
CA LEU A 87 10.39 1.94 8.76
C LEU A 87 9.79 3.18 8.05
N HIS A 88 9.49 4.28 8.72
CA HIS A 88 8.83 5.41 8.04
C HIS A 88 9.56 5.93 6.78
N GLY A 89 10.90 5.88 6.75
CA GLY A 89 11.71 6.19 5.58
C GLY A 89 11.43 5.29 4.37
N ARG A 90 11.35 3.96 4.51
CA ARG A 90 11.05 3.07 3.36
C ARG A 90 9.70 3.39 2.71
N ASN A 91 8.73 3.84 3.50
CA ASN A 91 7.38 4.14 3.00
C ASN A 91 7.40 5.29 2.00
N CYS A 92 8.38 6.18 2.09
CA CYS A 92 8.54 7.25 1.11
C CYS A 92 8.80 6.70 -0.30
N TYR A 93 9.58 5.62 -0.42
CA TYR A 93 9.86 4.99 -1.71
C TYR A 93 8.65 4.27 -2.29
N GLN A 94 7.75 3.73 -1.44
CA GLN A 94 6.49 3.13 -1.90
C GLN A 94 5.61 4.14 -2.64
N VAL A 95 5.70 5.43 -2.27
CA VAL A 95 4.91 6.51 -2.87
C VAL A 95 5.68 7.22 -3.97
N LEU A 96 6.96 7.56 -3.79
CA LEU A 96 7.70 8.46 -4.68
C LEU A 96 8.77 7.78 -5.54
N GLY A 97 9.01 6.49 -5.35
CA GLY A 97 10.16 5.78 -5.93
C GLY A 97 11.49 6.21 -5.31
N LEU A 98 12.59 5.57 -5.73
CA LEU A 98 13.94 5.84 -5.20
C LEU A 98 14.44 7.26 -5.48
N SER A 99 14.07 7.83 -6.63
CA SER A 99 14.49 9.16 -7.07
C SER A 99 13.64 10.31 -6.49
N PHE A 100 12.50 9.99 -5.87
CA PHE A 100 11.52 10.92 -5.30
C PHE A 100 10.82 11.85 -6.31
N ASP A 101 10.82 11.51 -7.60
CA ASP A 101 10.26 12.31 -8.69
C ASP A 101 9.28 11.52 -9.58
N VAL A 102 9.07 10.23 -9.29
CA VAL A 102 8.12 9.35 -10.00
C VAL A 102 7.10 8.83 -8.99
N PRO A 103 6.08 9.62 -8.64
CA PRO A 103 5.01 9.17 -7.76
C PRO A 103 4.30 7.91 -8.30
N SER A 104 3.85 7.06 -7.39
CA SER A 104 2.97 5.94 -7.69
C SER A 104 1.64 6.48 -8.23
N GLN A 105 1.03 5.78 -9.19
CA GLN A 105 -0.22 6.24 -9.81
C GLN A 105 -1.42 6.24 -8.84
N PHE A 106 -1.36 5.38 -7.82
CA PHE A 106 -2.34 5.29 -6.73
C PHE A 106 -1.70 4.53 -5.56
N LEU A 107 -2.27 4.68 -4.36
CA LEU A 107 -1.91 3.92 -3.17
C LEU A 107 -3.11 3.04 -2.76
N VAL A 108 -2.92 1.73 -2.70
CA VAL A 108 -3.88 0.83 -2.06
C VAL A 108 -3.33 0.44 -0.70
N CYS A 109 -4.13 0.62 0.35
CA CYS A 109 -3.70 0.30 1.70
C CYS A 109 -4.84 -0.27 2.54
N TRP A 110 -4.54 -0.64 3.78
CA TRP A 110 -5.55 -0.97 4.77
C TRP A 110 -5.12 -0.41 6.12
N THR A 111 -6.03 0.32 6.76
CA THR A 111 -5.91 0.70 8.18
C THR A 111 -7.25 0.50 8.86
N SER A 112 -7.24 0.16 10.15
CA SER A 112 -8.48 -0.12 10.89
C SER A 112 -9.41 1.08 11.02
N ASP A 113 -8.87 2.29 10.88
CA ASP A 113 -9.61 3.55 10.93
C ASP A 113 -9.99 4.09 9.54
N GLY A 114 -9.64 3.39 8.46
CA GLY A 114 -9.99 3.80 7.10
C GLY A 114 -9.39 5.15 6.68
N CYS A 115 -8.23 5.52 7.23
CA CYS A 115 -7.56 6.79 6.98
C CYS A 115 -7.15 6.96 5.51
N GLU A 116 -7.40 8.14 4.94
CA GLU A 116 -7.04 8.46 3.55
C GLU A 116 -6.37 9.82 3.40
N SER A 117 -6.13 10.53 4.50
CA SER A 117 -5.51 11.86 4.52
C SER A 117 -4.83 12.16 5.85
N ALA A 118 -3.93 13.14 5.85
CA ALA A 118 -3.34 13.71 7.05
C ALA A 118 -4.42 14.15 8.06
N ARG A 119 -5.54 14.71 7.57
CA ARG A 119 -6.66 15.17 8.39
C ARG A 119 -7.39 14.02 9.10
N THR A 120 -7.47 12.84 8.48
CA THR A 120 -8.16 11.67 9.04
C THR A 120 -7.21 10.70 9.76
N ARG A 121 -5.91 11.02 9.79
CA ARG A 121 -4.89 10.23 10.46
C ARG A 121 -5.09 10.23 11.97
N SER A 122 -4.96 9.05 12.55
CA SER A 122 -5.03 8.83 13.99
C SER A 122 -3.91 7.89 14.46
N ALA A 123 -3.82 7.66 15.77
CA ALA A 123 -2.92 6.64 16.31
C ALA A 123 -3.24 5.23 15.76
N LYS A 124 -4.50 4.97 15.38
CA LYS A 124 -4.93 3.67 14.81
C LYS A 124 -4.49 3.48 13.36
N THR A 125 -4.12 4.55 12.65
CA THR A 125 -3.57 4.46 11.28
C THR A 125 -2.22 3.74 11.27
N GLY A 126 -1.43 3.88 12.35
CA GLY A 126 -0.12 3.24 12.48
C GLY A 126 0.91 3.74 11.47
N GLY A 127 1.86 2.87 11.13
CA GLY A 127 2.99 3.18 10.25
C GLY A 127 2.58 3.60 8.82
N THR A 128 1.44 3.11 8.35
CA THR A 128 0.86 3.41 7.02
C THR A 128 0.58 4.90 6.84
N GLY A 129 0.35 5.65 7.92
CA GLY A 129 0.02 7.08 7.87
C GLY A 129 1.06 7.94 7.13
N THR A 130 2.35 7.56 7.16
CA THR A 130 3.37 8.26 6.37
C THR A 130 3.17 8.11 4.87
N ALA A 131 2.79 6.92 4.38
CA ALA A 131 2.53 6.72 2.96
C ALA A 131 1.26 7.46 2.53
N ILE A 132 0.21 7.43 3.36
CA ILE A 132 -1.07 8.12 3.09
C ILE A 132 -0.87 9.63 2.98
N GLU A 133 -0.22 10.25 3.95
CA GLU A 133 0.03 11.71 3.96
C GLU A 133 0.95 12.14 2.81
N LEU A 134 1.95 11.31 2.48
CA LEU A 134 2.83 11.59 1.35
C LEU A 134 2.08 11.46 0.01
N ALA A 135 1.21 10.47 -0.13
CA ALA A 135 0.36 10.29 -1.31
C ALA A 135 -0.57 11.50 -1.50
N GLU A 136 -1.28 11.92 -0.44
CA GLU A 136 -2.15 13.10 -0.48
C GLU A 136 -1.40 14.36 -0.93
N SER A 137 -0.25 14.66 -0.34
CA SER A 137 0.54 15.85 -0.68
C SER A 137 1.10 15.87 -2.10
N HIS A 138 1.13 14.72 -2.79
CA HIS A 138 1.58 14.58 -4.18
C HIS A 138 0.43 14.31 -5.16
N GLY A 139 -0.83 14.43 -4.73
CA GLY A 139 -1.99 14.18 -5.58
C GLY A 139 -2.18 12.71 -5.99
N VAL A 140 -1.55 11.77 -5.26
CA VAL A 140 -1.69 10.34 -5.49
C VAL A 140 -2.98 9.86 -4.82
N PRO A 141 -3.97 9.32 -5.57
CA PRO A 141 -5.22 8.85 -4.99
C PRO A 141 -4.98 7.67 -4.05
N VAL A 142 -5.56 7.74 -2.85
CA VAL A 142 -5.44 6.73 -1.80
C VAL A 142 -6.74 5.92 -1.71
N PHE A 143 -6.67 4.60 -1.88
CA PHE A 143 -7.78 3.67 -1.71
C PHE A 143 -7.53 2.80 -0.47
N ASN A 144 -8.14 3.16 0.66
CA ASN A 144 -8.02 2.38 1.89
C ASN A 144 -9.11 1.31 2.00
N LEU A 145 -8.74 0.04 1.83
CA LEU A 145 -9.66 -1.11 1.89
C LEU A 145 -10.29 -1.34 3.27
N GLY A 146 -9.83 -0.63 4.30
CA GLY A 146 -10.47 -0.60 5.62
C GLY A 146 -11.68 0.33 5.70
N LYS A 147 -11.91 1.17 4.69
CA LYS A 147 -13.03 2.12 4.59
C LYS A 147 -14.09 1.58 3.62
N ALA A 148 -15.36 1.62 4.04
CA ALA A 148 -16.49 1.23 3.21
C ALA A 148 -16.52 2.00 1.87
N GLY A 149 -17.00 1.36 0.80
CA GLY A 149 -17.02 1.94 -0.55
C GLY A 149 -15.68 2.00 -1.28
N ARG A 150 -14.53 1.93 -0.59
CA ARG A 150 -13.22 2.16 -1.24
C ARG A 150 -12.75 1.01 -2.11
N SER A 151 -13.18 -0.21 -1.82
CA SER A 151 -13.00 -1.35 -2.73
C SER A 151 -13.70 -1.08 -4.06
N VAL A 152 -14.98 -0.67 -4.04
CA VAL A 152 -15.74 -0.36 -5.26
C VAL A 152 -15.11 0.79 -6.04
N ALA A 153 -14.77 1.88 -5.35
CA ALA A 153 -14.11 3.02 -5.98
C ALA A 153 -12.76 2.67 -6.62
N LEU A 154 -11.98 1.76 -6.01
CA LEU A 154 -10.75 1.23 -6.61
C LEU A 154 -11.05 0.47 -7.89
N ARG A 155 -12.07 -0.40 -7.90
CA ARG A 155 -12.49 -1.13 -9.10
C ARG A 155 -12.85 -0.17 -10.24
N GLU A 156 -13.69 0.81 -9.98
CA GLU A 156 -14.12 1.80 -10.98
C GLU A 156 -12.94 2.59 -11.55
N TRP A 157 -12.03 3.03 -10.67
CA TRP A 157 -10.80 3.70 -11.09
C TRP A 157 -9.95 2.83 -12.02
N LEU A 158 -9.74 1.56 -11.66
CA LEU A 158 -8.92 0.64 -12.44
C LEU A 158 -9.59 0.21 -13.75
N GLN A 159 -10.92 0.15 -13.82
CA GLN A 159 -11.65 0.00 -15.08
C GLN A 159 -11.39 1.18 -16.03
N GLY A 160 -11.32 2.41 -15.51
CA GLY A 160 -10.91 3.59 -16.28
C GLY A 160 -9.49 3.49 -16.85
N LEU A 161 -8.63 2.67 -16.23
CA LEU A 161 -7.28 2.35 -16.72
C LEU A 161 -7.22 1.07 -17.58
N SER A 162 -8.37 0.56 -18.03
CA SER A 162 -8.49 -0.69 -18.81
C SER A 162 -7.96 -1.95 -18.10
N VAL A 163 -7.87 -1.94 -16.77
CA VAL A 163 -7.51 -3.12 -15.99
C VAL A 163 -8.75 -3.98 -15.79
N GLN A 164 -8.69 -5.24 -16.24
CA GLN A 164 -9.77 -6.19 -16.05
C GLN A 164 -9.59 -6.98 -14.75
N PHE A 165 -10.69 -7.21 -14.05
CA PHE A 165 -10.74 -8.04 -12.86
C PHE A 165 -11.65 -9.24 -13.10
N PRO A 166 -11.26 -10.44 -12.65
CA PRO A 166 -12.21 -11.52 -12.48
C PRO A 166 -13.38 -11.06 -11.60
N GLN A 167 -14.58 -11.52 -11.92
CA GLN A 167 -15.78 -11.21 -11.14
C GLN A 167 -15.59 -11.64 -9.69
N GLY A 168 -16.01 -10.80 -8.75
CA GLY A 168 -15.92 -11.06 -7.30
C GLY A 168 -14.58 -10.75 -6.61
N VAL A 169 -13.56 -10.28 -7.34
CA VAL A 169 -12.24 -9.96 -6.73
C VAL A 169 -12.26 -8.73 -5.81
N ILE A 170 -13.11 -7.74 -6.10
CA ILE A 170 -13.17 -6.47 -5.37
C ILE A 170 -14.59 -6.23 -4.84
N GLU A 171 -15.00 -6.98 -3.82
CA GLU A 171 -16.33 -6.84 -3.22
C GLU A 171 -16.29 -6.03 -1.92
N GLU A 172 -17.42 -5.42 -1.59
CA GLU A 172 -17.62 -4.89 -0.24
C GLU A 172 -17.81 -6.06 0.72
N ARG A 173 -17.10 -6.05 1.85
CA ARG A 173 -17.48 -6.92 2.97
C ARG A 173 -18.66 -6.28 3.69
N GLY A 174 -19.86 -6.65 3.27
CA GLY A 174 -21.09 -6.03 3.77
C GLY A 174 -22.42 -6.62 3.29
N GLN A 175 -22.43 -7.75 2.57
CA GLN A 175 -23.64 -8.57 2.41
C GLN A 175 -23.29 -10.01 2.76
N SER A 176 -23.09 -10.29 4.04
CA SER A 176 -23.36 -11.64 4.52
C SER A 176 -24.83 -11.92 4.22
N GLU A 177 -25.08 -13.00 3.50
CA GLU A 177 -26.38 -13.59 3.23
C GLU A 177 -27.35 -13.39 4.42
N PHE A 178 -28.33 -12.51 4.27
CA PHE A 178 -29.66 -12.81 4.79
C PHE A 178 -30.37 -13.65 3.73
N ALA A 179 -29.85 -14.85 3.49
CA ALA A 179 -30.66 -15.94 2.98
C ALA A 179 -31.57 -16.39 4.13
N LEU A 180 -32.64 -15.64 4.37
CA LEU A 180 -33.83 -16.22 4.96
C LEU A 180 -34.39 -17.18 3.90
N ALA A 181 -34.08 -18.46 4.07
CA ALA A 181 -34.93 -19.50 3.51
C ALA A 181 -36.37 -19.24 3.99
N VAL A 182 -37.30 -19.37 3.06
CA VAL A 182 -38.75 -19.29 3.28
C VAL A 182 -39.18 -20.29 4.35
#